data_AF-A0A8T5LPE5-F1
#
_entry.id   AF-A0A8T5LPE5-F1
#
_cell.length_a   1.000
_cell.length_b   1.000
_cell.length_c   1.000
_cell.angle_alpha   90.00
_cell.angle_beta   90.00
_cell.angle_gamma   90.00
#
_symmetry.space_group_name_H-M   'P 1'
#
loop_
_entity.id
_entity.type
_entity.pdbx_description
1 polymer ?
#
loop_
_entity_poly.entity_id
_entity_poly.type
_entity_poly.pdbx_seq_one_letter_code
_entity_poly.pdbx_strand_id
1 'polypeptide(L)'
;AFYKRYSKQWIESVILEKPVDGFNEATLAVLKRRLLSLLDMEFDGSQLYCNGVFDINAGDTTIHDICSELEQSKTVIIDTSPFSGAVEILIGSLVATEILNRYKGYKIKGLLDDKPVVSIILEEAPRVLGKEVLEKGPNVFSTIAREGRKFKVGLTAITQLPSLIPREILANINTKIILGIEMAPERQAIIESAAQDLSEDNRNIASLDVGEAIVTSNFSKFAMPVKIPLFEDIVKQSRKEDVKKDYSGIGFG
;
A
#
# COMPACT_ATOMS: atom_id res chain seq x y z
N ALA A 1 -15.19 16.62 14.51
CA ALA A 1 -16.20 16.85 15.57
C ALA A 1 -16.66 15.55 16.20
N PHE A 2 -17.14 14.57 15.42
CA PHE A 2 -17.52 13.23 15.91
C PHE A 2 -16.43 12.52 16.70
N TYR A 3 -15.20 12.42 16.19
CA TYR A 3 -14.09 11.80 16.95
C TYR A 3 -13.83 12.49 18.30
N LYS A 4 -13.95 13.81 18.36
CA LYS A 4 -13.76 14.57 19.61
C LYS A 4 -14.87 14.28 20.64
N ARG A 5 -16.11 14.02 20.18
CA ARG A 5 -17.28 13.81 21.04
C ARG A 5 -17.49 12.33 21.43
N TYR A 6 -17.22 11.42 20.51
CA TYR A 6 -17.56 10.00 20.63
C TYR A 6 -16.35 9.06 20.62
N SER A 7 -15.13 9.62 20.50
CA SER A 7 -13.86 8.88 20.57
C SER A 7 -13.87 7.60 19.72
N LYS A 8 -13.69 6.40 20.30
CA LYS A 8 -13.62 5.14 19.55
C LYS A 8 -14.93 4.77 18.84
N GLN A 9 -16.07 5.24 19.34
CA GLN A 9 -17.39 4.96 18.77
C GLN A 9 -17.83 5.99 17.73
N TRP A 10 -16.90 6.81 17.21
CA TRP A 10 -17.27 7.89 16.31
C TRP A 10 -17.90 7.42 14.99
N ILE A 11 -17.45 6.28 14.43
CA ILE A 11 -18.00 5.71 13.19
C ILE A 11 -19.44 5.25 13.44
N GLU A 12 -19.64 4.43 14.47
CA GLU A 12 -20.96 3.99 14.94
C GLU A 12 -21.88 5.20 15.17
N SER A 13 -21.35 6.26 15.78
CA SER A 13 -22.10 7.48 16.08
C SER A 13 -22.48 8.28 14.83
N VAL A 14 -21.68 8.23 13.75
CA VAL A 14 -22.05 8.82 12.45
C VAL A 14 -23.16 8.00 11.79
N ILE A 15 -23.10 6.67 11.86
CA ILE A 15 -24.08 5.79 11.23
C ILE A 15 -25.44 5.85 11.96
N LEU A 16 -25.40 5.90 13.29
CA LEU A 16 -26.55 6.08 14.16
C LEU A 16 -27.06 7.53 14.21
N GLU A 17 -26.45 8.44 13.43
CA GLU A 17 -26.84 9.86 13.35
C GLU A 17 -26.89 10.55 14.74
N LYS A 18 -25.98 10.15 15.64
CA LYS A 18 -25.90 10.77 16.98
C LYS A 18 -25.56 12.26 16.84
N PRO A 19 -26.16 13.14 17.67
CA PRO A 19 -26.09 14.58 17.49
C PRO A 19 -24.68 15.14 17.65
N VAL A 20 -24.26 16.03 16.74
CA VAL A 20 -23.00 16.79 16.85
C VAL A 20 -23.25 18.23 16.44
N ASP A 21 -22.82 19.15 17.29
CA ASP A 21 -23.02 20.58 17.06
C ASP A 21 -22.23 21.06 15.83
N GLY A 22 -22.88 21.90 15.02
CA GLY A 22 -22.24 22.59 13.88
C GLY A 22 -22.11 21.78 12.59
N PHE A 23 -22.87 20.69 12.41
CA PHE A 23 -22.94 19.94 11.15
C PHE A 23 -24.33 19.97 10.52
N ASN A 24 -24.37 20.14 9.19
CA ASN A 24 -25.62 20.07 8.41
C ASN A 24 -26.05 18.61 8.26
N GLU A 25 -27.33 18.31 8.50
CA GLU A 25 -27.94 16.98 8.33
C GLU A 25 -27.69 16.37 6.94
N ALA A 26 -27.71 17.18 5.88
CA ALA A 26 -27.43 16.72 4.53
C ALA A 26 -25.98 16.22 4.37
N THR A 27 -25.01 16.86 5.05
CA THR A 27 -23.61 16.41 5.07
C THR A 27 -23.46 15.10 5.84
N LEU A 28 -24.20 14.93 6.93
CA LEU A 28 -24.21 13.69 7.71
C LEU A 28 -24.79 12.53 6.92
N ALA A 29 -25.88 12.75 6.20
CA ALA A 29 -26.49 11.74 5.33
C ALA A 29 -25.51 11.27 4.23
N VAL A 30 -24.76 12.20 3.62
CA VAL A 30 -23.74 11.86 2.62
C VAL A 30 -22.58 11.07 3.25
N LEU A 31 -22.10 11.48 4.42
CA LEU A 31 -21.04 10.79 5.15
C LEU A 31 -21.47 9.37 5.53
N LYS A 32 -22.68 9.20 6.09
CA LYS A 32 -23.26 7.90 6.43
C LYS A 32 -23.31 7.00 5.21
N ARG A 33 -23.88 7.47 4.10
CA ARG A 33 -23.95 6.68 2.85
C ARG A 33 -22.57 6.25 2.35
N ARG A 34 -21.57 7.13 2.40
CA ARG A 34 -20.20 6.78 2.00
C ARG A 34 -19.57 5.75 2.94
N LEU A 35 -19.77 5.86 4.25
CA LEU A 35 -19.24 4.90 5.22
C LEU A 35 -19.89 3.53 5.08
N LEU A 36 -21.22 3.47 4.94
CA LEU A 36 -21.95 2.21 4.71
C LEU A 36 -21.46 1.52 3.43
N SER A 37 -21.28 2.28 2.34
CA SER A 37 -20.79 1.74 1.07
C SER A 37 -19.31 1.30 1.11
N LEU A 38 -18.45 2.00 1.86
CA LEU A 38 -17.01 1.67 1.93
C LEU A 38 -16.72 0.48 2.83
N LEU A 39 -17.48 0.32 3.91
CA LEU A 39 -17.28 -0.74 4.89
C LEU A 39 -18.22 -1.94 4.67
N ASP A 40 -19.04 -1.88 3.61
CA ASP A 40 -20.06 -2.86 3.27
C ASP A 40 -20.95 -3.22 4.46
N MET A 41 -21.50 -2.17 5.08
CA MET A 41 -22.30 -2.27 6.28
C MET A 41 -23.77 -2.02 5.96
N GLU A 42 -24.63 -2.86 6.53
CA GLU A 42 -26.08 -2.71 6.53
C GLU A 42 -26.57 -2.34 7.92
N PHE A 43 -27.62 -1.52 7.97
CA PHE A 43 -28.23 -1.07 9.22
C PHE A 43 -29.73 -1.37 9.17
N ASP A 44 -30.21 -2.27 10.03
CA ASP A 44 -31.63 -2.68 10.05
C ASP A 44 -32.52 -1.78 10.92
N GLY A 45 -31.96 -0.73 11.53
CA GLY A 45 -32.65 0.14 12.47
C GLY A 45 -32.33 -0.13 13.95
N SER A 46 -31.75 -1.29 14.27
CA SER A 46 -31.42 -1.71 15.64
C SER A 46 -29.97 -2.16 15.81
N GLN A 47 -29.40 -2.83 14.80
CA GLN A 47 -28.01 -3.30 14.81
C GLN A 47 -27.31 -3.01 13.48
N LEU A 48 -25.99 -2.86 13.57
CA LEU A 48 -25.11 -2.70 12.41
C LEU A 48 -24.56 -4.07 12.05
N TYR A 49 -24.79 -4.51 10.82
CA TYR A 49 -24.22 -5.73 10.27
C TYR A 49 -23.15 -5.34 9.27
N CYS A 50 -22.02 -6.05 9.31
CA CYS A 50 -20.99 -5.92 8.29
C CYS A 50 -21.07 -7.16 7.43
N ASN A 51 -21.41 -6.99 6.16
CA ASN A 51 -21.44 -8.09 5.19
C ASN A 51 -20.07 -8.27 4.49
N GLY A 52 -19.15 -7.31 4.70
CA GLY A 52 -17.77 -7.33 4.19
C GLY A 52 -16.71 -7.73 5.22
N VAL A 53 -15.47 -7.31 4.98
CA VAL A 53 -14.25 -7.73 5.71
C VAL A 53 -14.17 -7.21 7.15
N PHE A 54 -14.97 -6.20 7.49
CA PHE A 54 -14.83 -5.45 8.74
C PHE A 54 -15.78 -5.98 9.80
N ASP A 55 -15.31 -6.83 10.71
CA ASP A 55 -16.03 -7.10 11.97
C ASP A 55 -15.64 -6.06 13.03
N ILE A 56 -16.62 -5.50 13.73
CA ILE A 56 -16.46 -4.52 14.81
C ILE A 56 -15.53 -5.04 15.93
N ASN A 57 -15.46 -6.35 16.14
CA ASN A 57 -14.63 -6.97 17.17
C ASN A 57 -13.37 -7.66 16.62
N ALA A 58 -13.40 -8.25 15.42
CA ALA A 58 -12.27 -8.99 14.85
C ALA A 58 -11.33 -8.14 13.95
N GLY A 59 -11.76 -6.95 13.52
CA GLY A 59 -10.94 -6.07 12.67
C GLY A 59 -9.70 -5.51 13.37
N ASP A 60 -9.85 -5.09 14.63
CA ASP A 60 -8.74 -4.56 15.46
C ASP A 60 -7.66 -5.62 15.73
N THR A 61 -8.07 -6.88 15.96
CA THR A 61 -7.12 -7.99 16.13
C THR A 61 -6.42 -8.30 14.81
N THR A 62 -7.14 -8.32 13.69
CA THR A 62 -6.55 -8.69 12.38
C THR A 62 -5.42 -7.75 11.94
N ILE A 63 -5.63 -6.43 12.01
CA ILE A 63 -4.57 -5.45 11.65
C ILE A 63 -3.39 -5.57 12.62
N HIS A 64 -3.69 -5.76 13.91
CA HIS A 64 -2.66 -5.93 14.93
C HIS A 64 -1.82 -7.18 14.68
N ASP A 65 -2.45 -8.29 14.32
CA ASP A 65 -1.81 -9.58 14.03
C ASP A 65 -0.95 -9.47 12.78
N ILE A 66 -1.47 -8.89 11.69
CA ILE A 66 -0.69 -8.61 10.47
C ILE A 66 0.59 -7.84 10.81
N CYS A 67 0.48 -6.76 11.58
CA CYS A 67 1.65 -5.96 11.95
C CYS A 67 2.62 -6.74 12.84
N SER A 68 2.12 -7.61 13.72
CA SER A 68 2.95 -8.46 14.59
C SER A 68 3.68 -9.55 13.80
N GLU A 69 3.03 -10.13 12.78
CA GLU A 69 3.64 -11.10 11.86
C GLU A 69 4.74 -10.44 11.01
N LEU A 70 4.51 -9.21 10.53
CA LEU A 70 5.53 -8.42 9.83
C LEU A 70 6.75 -8.14 10.73
N GLU A 71 6.53 -7.80 12.00
CA GLU A 71 7.60 -7.59 12.98
C GLU A 71 8.38 -8.88 13.31
N GLN A 72 7.77 -10.05 13.07
CA GLN A 72 8.42 -11.37 13.14
C GLN A 72 9.14 -11.77 11.84
N SER A 73 9.33 -10.84 10.91
CA SER A 73 10.00 -11.05 9.61
C SER A 73 9.28 -12.06 8.71
N LYS A 74 7.95 -12.21 8.87
CA LYS A 74 7.13 -13.04 7.99
C LYS A 74 6.67 -12.25 6.76
N THR A 75 6.42 -12.98 5.68
CA THR A 75 5.76 -12.43 4.48
C THR A 75 4.25 -12.55 4.64
N VAL A 76 3.56 -11.42 4.65
CA VAL A 76 2.09 -11.37 4.70
C VAL A 76 1.57 -11.08 3.29
N ILE A 77 0.69 -11.93 2.79
CA ILE A 77 -0.01 -11.74 1.52
C ILE A 77 -1.48 -11.43 1.84
N ILE A 78 -1.95 -10.26 1.44
CA ILE A 78 -3.34 -9.86 1.60
C ILE A 78 -4.04 -10.12 0.27
N ASP A 79 -4.82 -11.20 0.20
CA ASP A 79 -5.64 -11.49 -0.98
C ASP A 79 -6.86 -10.58 -1.00
N THR A 80 -6.84 -9.60 -1.90
CA THR A 80 -7.94 -8.65 -2.10
C THR A 80 -8.72 -8.90 -3.38
N SER A 81 -8.52 -10.05 -4.04
CA SER A 81 -9.27 -10.42 -5.24
C SER A 81 -10.80 -10.41 -5.10
N PRO A 82 -11.42 -10.72 -3.93
CA PRO A 82 -12.87 -10.64 -3.80
C PRO A 82 -13.40 -9.22 -3.53
N PHE A 83 -12.53 -8.22 -3.29
CA PHE A 83 -12.95 -6.92 -2.80
C PHE A 83 -12.96 -5.84 -3.88
N SER A 84 -13.82 -4.83 -3.68
CA SER A 84 -13.77 -3.63 -4.51
C SER A 84 -12.45 -2.88 -4.31
N GLY A 85 -12.02 -2.14 -5.34
CA GLY A 85 -10.76 -1.41 -5.27
C GLY A 85 -10.69 -0.34 -4.16
N ALA A 86 -11.83 0.15 -3.67
CA ALA A 86 -11.86 1.08 -2.54
C ALA A 86 -11.56 0.37 -1.21
N VAL A 87 -12.05 -0.86 -1.03
CA VAL A 87 -11.82 -1.67 0.17
C VAL A 87 -10.37 -2.13 0.25
N GLU A 88 -9.79 -2.56 -0.86
CA GLU A 88 -8.36 -2.89 -0.97
C GLU A 88 -7.47 -1.72 -0.50
N ILE A 89 -7.71 -0.51 -1.03
CA ILE A 89 -6.95 0.69 -0.66
C ILE A 89 -7.14 1.02 0.82
N LEU A 90 -8.36 0.84 1.35
CA LEU A 90 -8.64 1.07 2.76
C LEU A 90 -7.85 0.10 3.65
N ILE A 91 -7.91 -1.21 3.39
CA ILE A 91 -7.17 -2.23 4.13
C ILE A 91 -5.67 -1.95 4.08
N GLY A 92 -5.13 -1.71 2.87
CA GLY A 92 -3.72 -1.35 2.70
C GLY A 92 -3.35 -0.09 3.47
N SER A 93 -4.22 0.93 3.49
CA SER A 93 -3.99 2.18 4.24
C SER A 93 -3.99 1.95 5.74
N LEU A 94 -4.86 1.09 6.27
CA LEU A 94 -4.91 0.75 7.69
C LEU A 94 -3.62 0.05 8.12
N VAL A 95 -3.22 -1.01 7.41
CA VAL A 95 -1.99 -1.76 7.71
C VAL A 95 -0.76 -0.85 7.59
N ALA A 96 -0.63 -0.09 6.50
CA ALA A 96 0.49 0.82 6.28
C ALA A 96 0.58 1.92 7.35
N THR A 97 -0.57 2.43 7.82
CA THR A 97 -0.62 3.47 8.86
C THR A 97 -0.21 2.90 10.22
N GLU A 98 -0.75 1.74 10.58
CA GLU A 98 -0.44 1.08 11.85
C GLU A 98 1.05 0.73 11.92
N ILE A 99 1.61 0.07 10.90
CA ILE A 99 3.03 -0.31 10.91
C ILE A 99 3.95 0.90 10.94
N LEU A 100 3.64 1.96 10.18
CA LEU A 100 4.43 3.19 10.20
C LEU A 100 4.40 3.85 11.58
N ASN A 101 3.24 3.88 12.25
CA ASN A 101 3.10 4.45 13.58
C ASN A 101 3.86 3.63 14.64
N ARG A 102 3.82 2.29 14.59
CA ARG A 102 4.63 1.43 15.46
C ARG A 102 6.12 1.72 15.30
N TYR A 103 6.61 1.80 14.07
CA TYR A 103 8.02 2.05 13.76
C TYR A 103 8.47 3.48 14.14
N LYS A 104 7.59 4.48 14.00
CA LYS A 104 7.82 5.82 14.60
C LYS A 104 7.95 5.74 16.12
N GLY A 105 7.09 4.97 16.77
CA GLY A 105 7.15 4.72 18.21
C GLY A 105 8.47 4.04 18.64
N TYR A 106 8.92 3.02 17.91
CA TYR A 106 10.20 2.36 18.18
C TYR A 106 11.39 3.31 18.00
N LYS A 107 11.33 4.20 17.02
CA LYS A 107 12.37 5.22 16.84
C LYS A 107 12.49 6.15 18.05
N ILE A 108 11.35 6.61 18.57
CA ILE A 108 11.32 7.49 19.77
C ILE A 108 11.88 6.75 20.99
N LYS A 109 11.62 5.44 21.11
CA LYS A 109 12.10 4.59 22.20
C LYS A 109 13.54 4.10 22.04
N GLY A 110 14.20 4.38 20.91
CA GLY A 110 15.55 3.86 20.62
C GLY A 110 15.59 2.36 20.29
N LEU A 111 14.46 1.75 19.94
CA LEU A 111 14.31 0.30 19.66
C LEU A 111 14.17 -0.01 18.16
N LEU A 112 14.29 0.99 17.28
CA LEU A 112 14.09 0.81 15.84
C LEU A 112 15.16 -0.10 15.21
N ASP A 113 16.37 -0.09 15.76
CA ASP A 113 17.48 -0.86 15.20
C ASP A 113 17.28 -2.38 15.34
N ASP A 114 16.53 -2.81 16.36
CA ASP A 114 16.14 -4.21 16.60
C ASP A 114 14.98 -4.70 15.72
N LYS A 115 14.32 -3.78 14.99
CA LYS A 115 13.16 -4.11 14.16
C LYS A 115 13.55 -4.46 12.72
N PRO A 116 12.89 -5.44 12.08
CA PRO A 116 13.13 -5.78 10.68
C PRO A 116 12.70 -4.64 9.77
N VAL A 117 13.25 -4.59 8.55
CA VAL A 117 12.77 -3.65 7.52
C VAL A 117 11.48 -4.20 6.94
N VAL A 118 10.43 -3.38 6.90
CA VAL A 118 9.14 -3.74 6.27
C VAL A 118 9.11 -3.12 4.89
N SER A 119 8.86 -3.93 3.85
CA SER A 119 8.57 -3.45 2.51
C SER A 119 7.10 -3.69 2.17
N ILE A 120 6.37 -2.62 1.88
CA ILE A 120 4.97 -2.71 1.43
C ILE A 120 4.98 -2.74 -0.10
N ILE A 121 4.49 -3.82 -0.67
CA ILE A 121 4.37 -3.99 -2.12
C ILE A 121 2.98 -3.52 -2.55
N LEU A 122 2.92 -2.61 -3.52
CA LEU A 122 1.68 -2.11 -4.10
C LEU A 122 1.64 -2.43 -5.59
N GLU A 123 0.66 -3.21 -5.99
CA GLU A 123 0.24 -3.30 -7.38
C GLU A 123 -0.61 -2.09 -7.76
N GLU A 124 -0.53 -1.68 -9.03
CA GLU A 124 -1.22 -0.52 -9.55
C GLU A 124 -1.01 0.76 -8.71
N ALA A 125 0.26 1.03 -8.40
CA ALA A 125 0.68 2.12 -7.51
C ALA A 125 0.06 3.51 -7.80
N PRO A 126 -0.25 3.90 -9.07
CA PRO A 126 -0.97 5.15 -9.35
C PRO A 126 -2.31 5.30 -8.62
N ARG A 127 -2.98 4.21 -8.23
CA ARG A 127 -4.23 4.27 -7.45
C ARG A 127 -4.08 4.95 -6.09
N VAL A 128 -2.86 5.01 -5.55
CA VAL A 128 -2.58 5.69 -4.28
C VAL A 128 -1.46 6.73 -4.37
N LEU A 129 -0.56 6.63 -5.35
CA LEU A 129 0.53 7.60 -5.56
C LEU A 129 0.29 8.55 -6.73
N GLY A 130 -0.81 8.38 -7.47
CA GLY A 130 -1.11 9.18 -8.65
C GLY A 130 -1.38 10.63 -8.31
N LYS A 131 -1.05 11.54 -9.24
CA LYS A 131 -1.18 12.99 -9.05
C LYS A 131 -2.59 13.39 -8.59
N GLU A 132 -3.63 12.89 -9.25
CA GLU A 132 -5.03 13.19 -8.92
C GLU A 132 -5.43 12.74 -7.51
N VAL A 133 -4.80 11.68 -6.99
CA VAL A 133 -5.05 11.17 -5.63
C VAL A 133 -4.38 12.08 -4.62
N LEU A 134 -3.13 12.49 -4.88
CA LEU A 134 -2.33 13.32 -3.98
C LEU A 134 -2.80 14.78 -3.95
N GLU A 135 -3.41 15.28 -5.02
CA GLU A 135 -4.07 16.59 -5.06
C GLU A 135 -5.28 16.68 -4.11
N LYS A 136 -5.94 15.54 -3.82
CA LYS A 136 -7.04 15.47 -2.84
C LYS A 136 -6.53 15.46 -1.39
N GLY A 137 -5.23 15.24 -1.20
CA GLY A 137 -4.56 15.25 0.09
C GLY A 137 -3.48 14.17 0.20
N PRO A 138 -2.52 14.35 1.12
CA PRO A 138 -1.51 13.32 1.38
C PRO A 138 -2.17 12.07 1.98
N ASN A 139 -1.67 10.92 1.58
CA ASN A 139 -2.01 9.64 2.19
C ASN A 139 -0.77 8.94 2.78
N VAL A 140 -0.98 7.84 3.51
CA VAL A 140 0.09 7.11 4.17
C VAL A 140 1.16 6.61 3.19
N PHE A 141 0.77 6.15 2.00
CA PHE A 141 1.72 5.64 1.00
C PHE A 141 2.63 6.74 0.48
N SER A 142 2.10 7.94 0.22
CA SER A 142 2.90 9.11 -0.14
C SER A 142 3.85 9.54 0.98
N THR A 143 3.44 9.37 2.23
CA THR A 143 4.29 9.63 3.41
C THR A 143 5.41 8.60 3.51
N ILE A 144 5.12 7.31 3.29
CA ILE A 144 6.12 6.24 3.26
C ILE A 144 7.11 6.47 2.11
N ALA A 145 6.63 6.80 0.91
CA ALA A 145 7.50 7.08 -0.24
C ALA A 145 8.49 8.24 0.01
N ARG A 146 8.07 9.26 0.78
CA ARG A 146 8.91 10.43 1.09
C ARG A 146 9.80 10.23 2.33
N GLU A 147 9.30 9.56 3.35
CA GLU A 147 9.91 9.57 4.69
C GLU A 147 10.09 8.19 5.32
N GLY A 148 9.51 7.14 4.75
CA GLY A 148 9.48 5.80 5.32
C GLY A 148 10.87 5.22 5.62
N ARG A 149 11.88 5.59 4.81
CA ARG A 149 13.29 5.25 5.05
C ARG A 149 13.77 5.61 6.45
N LYS A 150 13.30 6.74 7.02
CA LYS A 150 13.66 7.20 8.37
C LYS A 150 13.17 6.24 9.47
N PHE A 151 12.27 5.32 9.13
CA PHE A 151 11.55 4.43 10.02
C PHE A 151 11.62 2.96 9.57
N LYS A 152 12.57 2.55 8.71
CA LYS A 152 12.66 1.17 8.19
C LYS A 152 11.36 0.62 7.55
N VAL A 153 10.47 1.49 7.08
CA VAL A 153 9.25 1.12 6.34
C VAL A 153 9.40 1.64 4.92
N GLY A 154 9.53 0.73 3.96
CA GLY A 154 9.74 1.03 2.55
C GLY A 154 8.51 0.72 1.70
N LEU A 155 8.56 1.19 0.45
CA LEU A 155 7.54 0.91 -0.55
C LEU A 155 8.17 0.28 -1.79
N THR A 156 7.53 -0.76 -2.31
CA THR A 156 7.79 -1.31 -3.64
C THR A 156 6.56 -1.06 -4.50
N ALA A 157 6.65 -0.07 -5.37
CA ALA A 157 5.57 0.30 -6.28
C ALA A 157 5.70 -0.45 -7.61
N ILE A 158 4.65 -1.14 -8.02
CA ILE A 158 4.56 -1.87 -9.29
C ILE A 158 3.50 -1.17 -10.15
N THR A 159 3.85 -0.80 -11.38
CA THR A 159 2.91 -0.13 -12.31
C THR A 159 3.42 -0.17 -13.75
N GLN A 160 2.49 -0.11 -14.69
CA GLN A 160 2.74 0.11 -16.12
C GLN A 160 2.60 1.58 -16.52
N LEU A 161 2.08 2.43 -15.63
CA LEU A 161 1.77 3.84 -15.87
C LEU A 161 2.54 4.76 -14.90
N PRO A 162 3.89 4.72 -14.89
CA PRO A 162 4.69 5.59 -14.04
C PRO A 162 4.44 7.08 -14.25
N SER A 163 4.04 7.51 -15.46
CA SER A 163 3.76 8.92 -15.78
C SER A 163 2.63 9.54 -14.94
N LEU A 164 1.73 8.72 -14.38
CA LEU A 164 0.66 9.16 -13.49
C LEU A 164 1.16 9.53 -12.08
N ILE A 165 2.34 9.05 -11.70
CA ILE A 165 2.94 9.32 -10.39
C ILE A 165 3.76 10.62 -10.50
N PRO A 166 3.59 11.57 -9.57
CA PRO A 166 4.37 12.81 -9.60
C PRO A 166 5.88 12.55 -9.60
N ARG A 167 6.61 13.31 -10.40
CA ARG A 167 8.06 13.15 -10.60
C ARG A 167 8.83 13.17 -9.28
N GLU A 168 8.42 14.00 -8.33
CA GLU A 168 9.04 14.08 -7.01
C GLU A 168 8.84 12.82 -6.15
N ILE A 169 7.76 12.06 -6.37
CA ILE A 169 7.58 10.75 -5.74
C ILE A 169 8.46 9.72 -6.43
N LEU A 170 8.46 9.68 -7.77
CA LEU A 170 9.32 8.77 -8.54
C LEU A 170 10.81 9.00 -8.24
N ALA A 171 11.25 10.25 -8.08
CA ALA A 171 12.63 10.59 -7.75
C ALA A 171 13.05 10.08 -6.35
N ASN A 172 12.11 9.96 -5.41
CA ASN A 172 12.38 9.39 -4.08
C ASN A 172 12.47 7.85 -4.09
N ILE A 173 11.97 7.19 -5.14
CA ILE A 173 12.11 5.75 -5.35
C ILE A 173 13.52 5.49 -5.88
N ASN A 174 14.44 5.22 -4.95
CA ASN A 174 15.87 5.11 -5.25
C ASN A 174 16.22 3.96 -6.21
N THR A 175 15.60 2.79 -6.03
CA THR A 175 15.84 1.61 -6.87
C THR A 175 14.68 1.44 -7.83
N LYS A 176 14.97 1.35 -9.13
CA LYS A 176 14.00 1.05 -10.16
C LYS A 176 14.45 -0.18 -10.92
N ILE A 177 13.56 -1.16 -11.05
CA ILE A 177 13.72 -2.31 -11.94
C ILE A 177 12.84 -2.02 -13.15
N ILE A 178 13.47 -1.65 -14.25
CA ILE A 178 12.82 -1.13 -15.45
C ILE A 178 12.73 -2.25 -16.46
N LEU A 179 11.56 -2.84 -16.63
CA LEU A 179 11.29 -3.82 -17.68
C LEU A 179 11.01 -3.12 -19.03
N GLY A 180 10.73 -3.89 -20.07
CA GLY A 180 10.29 -3.37 -21.36
C GLY A 180 9.06 -2.47 -21.24
N ILE A 181 9.17 -1.22 -21.70
CA ILE A 181 8.07 -0.24 -21.72
C ILE A 181 7.91 0.30 -23.14
N GLU A 182 6.81 -0.01 -23.80
CA GLU A 182 6.55 0.37 -25.19
C GLU A 182 6.13 1.84 -25.36
N MET A 183 5.45 2.40 -24.36
CA MET A 183 4.91 3.76 -24.43
C MET A 183 5.99 4.80 -24.12
N ALA A 184 6.23 5.72 -25.06
CA ALA A 184 7.24 6.75 -24.92
C ALA A 184 7.04 7.68 -23.69
N PRO A 185 5.81 8.13 -23.35
CA PRO A 185 5.60 8.96 -22.15
C PRO A 185 5.98 8.24 -20.86
N GLU A 186 5.69 6.94 -20.76
CA GLU A 186 5.99 6.13 -19.58
C GLU A 186 7.49 5.90 -19.42
N ARG A 187 8.20 5.63 -20.53
CA ARG A 187 9.66 5.58 -20.53
C ARG A 187 10.26 6.90 -20.09
N GLN A 188 9.77 8.02 -20.62
CA GLN A 188 10.28 9.34 -20.30
C GLN A 188 10.16 9.65 -18.81
N ALA A 189 9.03 9.33 -18.18
CA ALA A 189 8.82 9.52 -16.74
C ALA A 189 9.85 8.75 -15.89
N ILE A 190 10.21 7.54 -16.31
CA ILE A 190 11.23 6.73 -15.64
C ILE A 190 12.64 7.26 -15.89
N ILE A 191 12.98 7.59 -17.15
CA ILE A 191 14.30 8.13 -17.52
C ILE A 191 14.60 9.42 -16.75
N GLU A 192 13.63 10.33 -16.66
CA GLU A 192 13.80 11.63 -15.97
C GLU A 192 13.86 11.54 -14.44
N SER A 193 13.54 10.37 -13.88
CA SER A 193 13.52 10.11 -12.44
C SER A 193 14.49 9.00 -12.02
N ALA A 194 15.27 8.45 -12.95
CA ALA A 194 16.25 7.42 -12.68
C ALA A 194 17.44 7.96 -11.87
N ALA A 195 18.09 7.07 -11.11
CA ALA A 195 19.29 7.43 -10.35
C ALA A 195 20.52 7.63 -11.24
N GLN A 196 20.58 6.88 -12.35
CA GLN A 196 21.59 6.99 -13.38
C GLN A 196 21.02 7.72 -14.60
N ASP A 197 21.90 8.34 -15.39
CA ASP A 197 21.52 8.94 -16.67
C ASP A 197 21.13 7.83 -17.66
N LEU A 198 19.88 7.88 -18.11
CA LEU A 198 19.29 6.96 -19.08
C LEU A 198 18.81 7.71 -20.35
N SER A 199 19.28 8.94 -20.58
CA SER A 199 18.79 9.80 -21.67
C SER A 199 18.94 9.19 -23.06
N GLU A 200 19.94 8.34 -23.27
CA GLU A 200 20.18 7.61 -24.52
C GLU A 200 19.49 6.23 -24.58
N ASP A 201 18.96 5.74 -23.46
CA ASP A 201 18.39 4.39 -23.33
C ASP A 201 16.92 4.28 -23.71
N ASN A 202 16.31 5.37 -24.19
CA ASN A 202 14.89 5.38 -24.55
C ASN A 202 14.51 4.27 -25.54
N ARG A 203 15.37 3.97 -26.53
CA ARG A 203 15.14 2.86 -27.47
C ARG A 203 15.45 1.50 -26.85
N ASN A 204 16.50 1.41 -26.03
CA ASN A 204 16.92 0.19 -25.36
C ASN A 204 15.84 -0.33 -24.42
N ILE A 205 15.22 0.56 -23.63
CA ILE A 205 14.11 0.22 -22.74
C ILE A 205 12.89 -0.27 -23.52
N ALA A 206 12.64 0.27 -24.71
CA ALA A 206 11.52 -0.16 -25.56
C ALA A 206 11.71 -1.56 -26.15
N SER A 207 12.96 -2.02 -26.30
CA SER A 207 13.32 -3.28 -26.94
C SER A 207 13.66 -4.40 -25.96
N LEU A 208 13.52 -4.20 -24.65
CA LEU A 208 13.78 -5.25 -23.65
C LEU A 208 12.77 -6.40 -23.82
N ASP A 209 13.29 -7.62 -23.95
CA ASP A 209 12.47 -8.82 -24.01
C ASP A 209 11.86 -9.17 -22.64
N VAL A 210 10.92 -10.12 -22.64
CA VAL A 210 10.36 -10.67 -21.40
C VAL A 210 11.50 -11.22 -20.51
N GLY A 211 11.46 -10.79 -19.25
CA GLY A 211 12.49 -11.11 -18.27
C GLY A 211 13.75 -10.25 -18.38
N GLU A 212 13.88 -9.34 -19.32
CA GLU A 212 14.99 -8.38 -19.36
C GLU A 212 14.62 -7.10 -18.61
N ALA A 213 15.57 -6.55 -17.87
CA ALA A 213 15.36 -5.30 -17.16
C ALA A 213 16.66 -4.49 -17.06
N ILE A 214 16.51 -3.19 -16.88
CA ILE A 214 17.57 -2.29 -16.46
C ILE A 214 17.32 -1.91 -15.00
N VAL A 215 18.28 -2.19 -14.13
CA VAL A 215 18.23 -1.78 -12.72
C VAL A 215 18.99 -0.49 -12.56
N THR A 216 18.31 0.55 -12.08
CA THR A 216 18.95 1.77 -11.60
C THR A 216 18.82 1.87 -10.09
N SER A 217 19.88 2.30 -9.43
CA SER A 217 19.85 2.54 -8.00
C SER A 217 20.98 3.43 -7.52
N ASN A 218 20.76 4.16 -6.42
CA ASN A 218 21.76 4.99 -5.77
C ASN A 218 22.96 4.19 -5.18
N PHE A 219 22.84 2.87 -5.00
CA PHE A 219 23.96 2.04 -4.54
C PHE A 219 24.87 1.56 -5.68
N SER A 220 24.44 1.66 -6.94
CA SER A 220 25.24 1.29 -8.12
C SER A 220 25.84 2.54 -8.77
N LYS A 221 27.02 2.38 -9.38
CA LYS A 221 27.67 3.45 -10.16
C LYS A 221 27.09 3.60 -11.56
N PHE A 222 26.50 2.54 -12.11
CA PHE A 222 25.97 2.48 -13.47
C PHE A 222 24.66 1.69 -13.52
N ALA A 223 23.86 1.92 -14.56
CA ALA A 223 22.64 1.17 -14.80
C ALA A 223 22.99 -0.26 -15.19
N MET A 224 22.36 -1.24 -14.56
CA MET A 224 22.73 -2.65 -14.70
C MET A 224 21.68 -3.39 -15.55
N PRO A 225 22.02 -3.90 -16.74
CA PRO A 225 21.15 -4.83 -17.44
C PRO A 225 21.11 -6.17 -16.69
N VAL A 226 19.92 -6.73 -16.51
CA VAL A 226 19.70 -8.01 -15.81
C VAL A 226 18.71 -8.88 -16.57
N LYS A 227 18.86 -10.20 -16.42
CA LYS A 227 17.85 -11.19 -16.85
C LYS A 227 17.20 -11.80 -15.61
N ILE A 228 15.90 -11.56 -15.45
CA ILE A 228 15.05 -12.08 -14.39
C ILE A 228 14.62 -13.50 -14.80
N PRO A 229 14.95 -14.53 -14.01
CA PRO A 229 14.51 -15.89 -14.28
C PRO A 229 12.99 -16.02 -14.11
N LEU A 230 12.39 -16.97 -14.83
CA LEU A 230 10.97 -17.27 -14.68
C LEU A 230 10.68 -17.80 -13.28
N PHE A 231 9.63 -17.28 -12.65
CA PHE A 231 9.23 -17.69 -11.31
C PHE A 231 9.00 -19.20 -11.21
N GLU A 232 8.36 -19.80 -12.22
CA GLU A 232 8.11 -21.24 -12.25
C GLU A 232 9.39 -22.08 -12.18
N ASP A 233 10.47 -21.62 -12.80
CA ASP A 233 11.74 -22.32 -12.80
C ASP A 233 12.42 -22.24 -11.44
N ILE A 234 12.31 -21.08 -10.78
CA ILE A 234 12.77 -20.91 -9.40
C ILE A 234 11.98 -21.83 -8.45
N VAL A 235 10.65 -21.88 -8.59
CA VAL A 235 9.78 -22.70 -7.74
C VAL A 235 10.05 -24.20 -7.93
N LYS A 236 10.27 -24.65 -9.17
CA LYS A 236 10.64 -26.06 -9.44
C LYS A 236 11.95 -26.44 -8.74
N GLN A 237 12.90 -25.51 -8.64
CA GLN A 237 14.18 -25.72 -7.95
C GLN A 237 14.06 -25.68 -6.42
N SER A 238 13.11 -24.92 -5.87
CA SER A 238 12.95 -24.70 -4.42
C SER A 238 11.99 -25.67 -3.70
N ARG A 239 11.30 -26.56 -4.42
CA ARG A 239 10.36 -27.58 -3.87
C ARG A 239 10.97 -28.64 -2.92
N LYS A 240 12.11 -28.38 -2.30
CA LYS A 240 12.72 -29.27 -1.29
C LYS A 240 12.43 -28.88 0.17
N GLU A 241 11.74 -27.78 0.43
CA GLU A 241 11.38 -27.39 1.81
C GLU A 241 9.86 -27.18 1.93
N ASP A 242 9.22 -28.03 2.74
CA ASP A 242 7.82 -27.88 3.14
C ASP A 242 7.66 -26.63 4.02
N VAL A 243 7.36 -25.49 3.40
CA VAL A 243 6.99 -24.28 4.12
C VAL A 243 5.63 -24.50 4.77
N LYS A 244 5.56 -24.52 6.10
CA LYS A 244 4.29 -24.52 6.84
C LYS A 244 3.51 -23.25 6.50
N LYS A 245 2.48 -23.40 5.68
CA LYS A 245 1.47 -22.35 5.48
C LYS A 245 0.61 -22.30 6.74
N ASP A 246 0.77 -21.25 7.53
CA ASP A 246 -0.17 -20.94 8.59
C ASP A 246 -1.29 -20.09 8.01
N TYR A 247 -2.49 -20.66 7.94
CA TYR A 247 -3.69 -19.92 7.54
C TYR A 247 -4.27 -19.34 8.82
N SER A 248 -3.79 -18.18 9.26
CA SER A 248 -4.47 -17.36 10.28
C SER A 248 -5.73 -16.66 9.73
N GLY A 249 -6.31 -17.19 8.65
CA GLY A 249 -7.54 -16.70 8.04
C GLY A 249 -8.74 -17.12 8.86
N ILE A 250 -9.44 -16.14 9.44
CA ILE A 250 -10.85 -16.26 9.75
C ILE A 250 -11.53 -16.63 8.44
N GLY A 251 -12.09 -17.83 8.35
CA GLY A 251 -12.87 -18.24 7.19
C GLY A 251 -14.06 -17.29 7.06
N PHE A 252 -14.02 -16.43 6.05
CA PHE A 252 -15.16 -15.62 5.65
C PHE A 252 -16.16 -16.56 4.97
N GLY A 253 -16.99 -17.20 5.80
CA GLY A 253 -18.17 -17.96 5.40
C GLY A 253 -19.40 -17.08 5.30
#